data_AF-A0A432REC6-F1
#
_entry.id   AF-A0A432REC6-F1
#
_cell.length_a   1.000
_cell.length_b   1.000
_cell.length_c   1.000
_cell.angle_alpha   90.00
_cell.angle_beta   90.00
_cell.angle_gamma   90.00
#
_symmetry.space_group_name_H-M   'P 1'
#
loop_
_entity.id
_entity.type
_entity.pdbx_description
1 polymer ?
#
loop_
_entity_poly.entity_id
_entity_poly.type
_entity_poly.pdbx_seq_one_letter_code
_entity_poly.pdbx_strand_id
1 'polypeptide(L)'
;MKKLVAVVAGAAVIAGSAFAGNGQAIFQQNGCAGCHQPAVDTVGPSLKKIAQVYAGRKDELVAFLKGVTKPKVDPAKAPMMMPQLNRTKSLPQDKLEALADYILSHK
;
A
#
# COMPACT_ATOMS: atom_id res chain seq x y z
N MET A 1 22.59 -40.57 -35.23
CA MET A 1 21.70 -39.40 -35.39
C MET A 1 21.23 -39.04 -33.97
N LYS A 2 21.95 -38.18 -33.22
CA LYS A 2 21.56 -36.77 -32.95
C LYS A 2 20.02 -36.63 -33.05
N LYS A 3 19.27 -36.44 -31.96
CA LYS A 3 19.36 -35.28 -31.07
C LYS A 3 18.89 -35.59 -29.64
N LEU A 4 19.73 -35.24 -28.67
CA LEU A 4 19.32 -34.84 -27.33
C LEU A 4 18.64 -33.47 -27.45
N VAL A 5 17.42 -33.34 -26.93
CA VAL A 5 16.79 -32.04 -26.67
C VAL A 5 16.51 -31.98 -25.17
N ALA A 6 17.43 -31.33 -24.46
CA ALA A 6 17.23 -30.91 -23.09
C ALA A 6 16.28 -29.71 -23.09
N VAL A 7 15.08 -29.90 -22.55
CA VAL A 7 14.16 -28.79 -22.24
C VAL A 7 14.59 -28.22 -20.89
N VAL A 8 15.39 -27.16 -20.95
CA VAL A 8 15.61 -26.26 -19.81
C VAL A 8 14.41 -25.32 -19.77
N ALA A 9 13.35 -25.72 -19.06
CA ALA A 9 12.26 -24.82 -18.69
C ALA A 9 12.64 -24.18 -17.35
N GLY A 10 13.24 -23.00 -17.43
CA GLY A 10 13.53 -22.16 -16.27
C GLY A 10 12.24 -21.73 -15.59
N ALA A 11 11.98 -22.28 -14.41
CA ALA A 11 11.12 -21.64 -13.43
C ALA A 11 11.97 -20.64 -12.65
N ALA A 12 12.18 -19.45 -13.22
CA ALA A 12 12.54 -18.27 -12.44
C ALA A 12 11.31 -17.94 -11.58
N VAL A 13 11.21 -18.61 -10.43
CA VAL A 13 10.31 -18.20 -9.37
C VAL A 13 10.89 -16.88 -8.87
N ILE A 14 10.38 -15.77 -9.39
CA ILE A 14 10.57 -14.46 -8.76
C ILE A 14 9.73 -14.51 -7.48
N ALA A 15 10.24 -15.22 -6.47
CA ALA A 15 9.76 -15.17 -5.11
C ALA A 15 10.19 -13.83 -4.51
N GLY A 16 9.67 -12.73 -5.05
CA GLY A 16 9.82 -11.37 -4.51
C GLY A 16 8.96 -11.15 -3.27
N SER A 17 8.84 -12.15 -2.38
CA SER A 17 7.91 -12.10 -1.24
C SER A 17 8.50 -12.70 0.02
N ALA A 18 9.81 -12.55 0.24
CA ALA A 18 10.44 -13.04 1.47
C ALA A 18 10.57 -11.99 2.59
N PHE A 19 10.28 -10.71 2.33
CA PHE A 19 10.30 -9.65 3.37
C PHE A 19 9.21 -8.58 3.16
N ALA A 20 8.02 -8.93 2.67
CA ALA A 20 6.90 -7.99 2.72
C ALA A 20 6.62 -7.66 4.20
N GLY A 21 6.91 -6.42 4.61
CA GLY A 21 6.65 -5.97 5.98
C GLY A 21 5.18 -6.22 6.35
N ASN A 22 4.87 -6.42 7.63
CA ASN A 22 3.47 -6.59 8.03
C ASN A 22 2.73 -5.24 7.92
N GLY A 23 1.96 -5.04 6.84
CA GLY A 23 1.22 -3.80 6.55
C GLY A 23 0.25 -3.39 7.66
N GLN A 24 -0.41 -4.35 8.30
CA GLN A 24 -1.28 -4.09 9.46
C GLN A 24 -0.45 -3.57 10.64
N ALA A 25 0.69 -4.18 10.94
CA ALA A 25 1.55 -3.71 12.02
C ALA A 25 2.08 -2.29 11.75
N ILE A 26 2.48 -1.99 10.51
CA ILE A 26 2.90 -0.64 10.10
C ILE A 26 1.76 0.35 10.30
N PHE A 27 0.54 0.00 9.87
CA PHE A 27 -0.65 0.84 10.03
C PHE A 27 -0.92 1.16 11.51
N GLN A 28 -0.83 0.16 12.39
CA GLN A 28 -1.05 0.32 13.83
C GLN A 28 0.06 1.13 14.50
N GLN A 29 1.32 0.79 14.25
CA GLN A 29 2.49 1.46 14.86
C GLN A 29 2.59 2.94 14.45
N ASN A 30 2.16 3.29 13.25
CA ASN A 30 2.12 4.67 12.79
C ASN A 30 0.86 5.43 13.26
N GLY A 31 -0.01 4.81 14.06
CA GLY A 31 -1.20 5.45 14.64
C GLY A 31 -2.30 5.76 13.62
N CYS A 32 -2.28 5.13 12.44
CA CYS A 32 -3.24 5.40 11.37
C CYS A 32 -4.69 5.08 11.80
N ALA A 33 -4.85 4.07 12.66
CA ALA A 33 -6.15 3.64 13.20
C ALA A 33 -6.87 4.73 14.01
N GLY A 34 -6.14 5.74 14.53
CA GLY A 34 -6.77 6.85 15.26
C GLY A 34 -7.72 7.69 14.41
N CYS A 35 -7.48 7.77 13.09
CA CYS A 35 -8.28 8.56 12.17
C CYS A 35 -8.93 7.74 11.04
N HIS A 36 -8.44 6.53 10.77
CA HIS A 36 -8.91 5.68 9.68
C HIS A 36 -9.48 4.38 10.23
N GLN A 37 -10.81 4.30 10.29
CA GLN A 37 -11.52 3.10 10.71
C GLN A 37 -11.79 2.17 9.51
N PRO A 38 -12.00 0.85 9.72
CA PRO A 38 -12.20 -0.08 8.62
C PRO A 38 -13.34 0.29 7.67
N ALA A 39 -14.52 0.65 8.20
CA ALA A 39 -15.74 0.82 7.41
C ALA A 39 -16.48 2.16 7.64
N VAL A 40 -16.04 2.98 8.59
CA VAL A 40 -16.72 4.23 8.96
C VAL A 40 -15.81 5.41 8.73
N ASP A 41 -16.33 6.45 8.06
CA ASP A 41 -15.63 7.73 7.94
C ASP A 41 -15.69 8.45 9.29
N THR A 42 -14.53 8.84 9.84
CA THR A 42 -14.44 9.58 11.10
C THR A 42 -13.72 10.91 10.86
N VAL A 43 -12.53 11.09 11.46
CA VAL A 43 -11.64 12.21 11.12
C VAL A 43 -11.17 12.03 9.68
N GLY A 44 -10.64 10.85 9.37
CA GLY A 44 -10.27 10.44 8.02
C GLY A 44 -11.34 9.56 7.35
N PRO A 45 -11.24 9.35 6.03
CA PRO A 45 -12.06 8.37 5.33
C PRO A 45 -11.78 6.96 5.83
N SER A 46 -12.80 6.10 5.78
CA SER A 46 -12.66 4.67 6.07
C SER A 46 -11.66 3.98 5.15
N LEU A 47 -11.04 2.89 5.63
CA LEU A 47 -10.19 2.04 4.80
C LEU A 47 -10.96 1.51 3.59
N LYS A 48 -12.24 1.16 3.78
CA LYS A 48 -13.15 0.79 2.69
C LYS A 48 -13.23 1.83 1.59
N LYS A 49 -13.47 3.09 1.95
CA LYS A 49 -13.54 4.19 0.98
C LYS A 49 -12.19 4.44 0.29
N ILE A 50 -11.08 4.38 1.04
CA ILE A 50 -9.74 4.52 0.46
C ILE A 50 -9.49 3.38 -0.54
N ALA A 51 -9.79 2.13 -0.18
CA ALA A 51 -9.60 0.97 -1.02
C ALA A 51 -10.40 1.06 -2.33
N GLN A 52 -11.64 1.54 -2.28
CA GLN A 52 -12.46 1.78 -3.47
C GLN A 52 -11.86 2.86 -4.38
N VAL A 53 -11.39 3.97 -3.81
CA VAL A 53 -10.75 5.06 -4.58
C VAL A 53 -9.39 4.65 -5.15
N TYR A 54 -8.70 3.68 -4.58
CA TYR A 54 -7.43 3.16 -5.11
C TYR A 54 -7.53 1.75 -5.71
N ALA A 55 -8.74 1.28 -6.03
CA ALA A 55 -8.93 -0.05 -6.62
C ALA A 55 -8.13 -0.19 -7.93
N GLY A 56 -7.23 -1.17 -7.97
CA GLY A 56 -6.31 -1.40 -9.10
C GLY A 56 -5.20 -0.34 -9.25
N ARG A 57 -5.05 0.57 -8.28
CA ARG A 57 -4.12 1.72 -8.31
C ARG A 57 -3.17 1.73 -7.11
N LYS A 58 -2.57 0.57 -6.80
CA LYS A 58 -1.63 0.42 -5.68
C LYS A 58 -0.46 1.40 -5.77
N ASP A 59 0.14 1.55 -6.94
CA ASP A 59 1.30 2.41 -7.14
C ASP A 59 0.99 3.88 -6.84
N GLU A 60 -0.24 4.33 -7.15
CA GLU A 60 -0.68 5.69 -6.81
C GLU A 60 -0.88 5.87 -5.30
N LEU A 61 -1.37 4.83 -4.60
CA LEU A 61 -1.48 4.87 -3.14
C LEU A 61 -0.09 4.92 -2.50
N VAL A 62 0.86 4.14 -3.00
CA VAL A 62 2.26 4.19 -2.56
C VAL A 62 2.86 5.58 -2.83
N ALA A 63 2.61 6.16 -4.01
CA ALA A 63 3.05 7.52 -4.34
C ALA A 63 2.44 8.57 -3.39
N PHE A 64 1.17 8.42 -3.01
CA PHE A 64 0.56 9.27 -2.00
C PHE A 64 1.20 9.10 -0.62
N LEU A 65 1.48 7.86 -0.20
CA LEU A 65 2.15 7.57 1.07
C LEU A 65 3.59 8.12 1.11
N LYS A 66 4.24 8.29 -0.05
CA LYS A 66 5.53 8.99 -0.21
C LYS A 66 5.42 10.52 -0.18
N GLY A 67 4.20 11.06 -0.24
CA GLY A 67 3.97 12.50 -0.32
C GLY A 67 4.29 13.12 -1.68
N VAL A 68 4.34 12.32 -2.75
CA VAL A 68 4.64 12.83 -4.10
C VAL A 68 3.39 13.14 -4.92
N THR A 69 2.21 12.75 -4.45
CA THR A 69 0.92 13.06 -5.10
C THR A 69 -0.05 13.76 -4.15
N LYS A 70 -1.02 14.47 -4.73
CA LYS A 70 -2.13 15.08 -3.99
C LYS A 70 -3.13 14.01 -3.52
N PRO A 71 -3.86 14.25 -2.40
CA PRO A 71 -4.91 13.34 -1.95
C PRO A 71 -6.07 13.28 -2.96
N LYS A 72 -6.50 12.06 -3.26
CA LYS A 72 -7.63 11.78 -4.17
C LYS A 72 -8.96 11.55 -3.47
N VAL A 73 -8.94 11.13 -2.19
CA VAL A 73 -10.13 10.65 -1.48
C VAL A 73 -10.97 11.81 -0.94
N ASP A 74 -10.34 12.76 -0.26
CA ASP A 74 -11.01 13.93 0.32
C ASP A 74 -10.05 15.15 0.31
N PRO A 75 -10.06 15.96 -0.76
CA PRO A 75 -9.21 17.14 -0.86
C PRO A 75 -9.47 18.20 0.21
N ALA A 76 -10.70 18.32 0.72
CA ALA A 76 -11.03 19.29 1.76
C ALA A 76 -10.34 18.97 3.09
N LYS A 77 -10.09 17.67 3.35
CA LYS A 77 -9.36 17.20 4.53
C LYS A 77 -7.86 17.01 4.31
N ALA A 78 -7.33 17.39 3.14
CA ALA A 78 -5.91 17.31 2.81
C ALA A 78 -4.98 17.93 3.88
N PRO A 79 -5.30 19.12 4.45
CA PRO A 79 -4.43 19.72 5.46
C PRO A 79 -4.27 18.88 6.74
N MET A 80 -5.22 18.00 7.05
CA MET A 80 -5.12 17.08 8.20
C MET A 80 -4.25 15.86 7.89
N MET A 81 -4.35 15.32 6.67
CA MET A 81 -3.63 14.09 6.29
C MET A 81 -2.19 14.35 5.87
N MET A 82 -1.91 15.44 5.14
CA MET A 82 -0.58 15.72 4.58
C MET A 82 0.54 15.72 5.64
N PRO A 83 0.39 16.33 6.83
CA PRO A 83 1.42 16.25 7.87
C PRO A 83 1.71 14.83 8.35
N GLN A 84 0.72 13.91 8.29
CA GLN A 84 0.88 12.53 8.73
C GLN A 84 1.77 11.72 7.77
N LEU A 85 1.96 12.18 6.53
CA LEU A 85 2.89 11.55 5.59
C LEU A 85 4.35 11.62 6.04
N ASN A 86 4.68 12.46 7.04
CA ASN A 86 5.98 12.41 7.70
C ASN A 86 6.25 11.05 8.37
N ARG A 87 5.21 10.27 8.70
CA ARG A 87 5.31 8.93 9.26
C ARG A 87 5.64 7.86 8.21
N THR A 88 5.28 8.11 6.94
CA THR A 88 5.36 7.10 5.87
C THR A 88 6.37 7.44 4.78
N LYS A 89 6.65 8.72 4.50
CA LYS A 89 7.46 9.15 3.35
C LYS A 89 8.90 8.62 3.32
N SER A 90 9.44 8.29 4.49
CA SER A 90 10.79 7.75 4.64
C SER A 90 10.80 6.23 4.81
N LEU A 91 9.64 5.57 4.74
CA LEU A 91 9.59 4.12 4.81
C LEU A 91 10.20 3.49 3.54
N PRO A 92 10.93 2.37 3.68
CA PRO A 92 11.34 1.54 2.55
C PRO A 92 10.18 1.14 1.62
N GLN A 93 10.48 0.91 0.35
CA GLN A 93 9.48 0.61 -0.69
C GLN A 93 8.61 -0.60 -0.35
N ASP A 94 9.22 -1.69 0.10
CA ASP A 94 8.55 -2.92 0.54
C ASP A 94 7.56 -2.67 1.69
N LYS A 95 7.91 -1.79 2.64
CA LYS A 95 7.01 -1.40 3.74
C LYS A 95 5.84 -0.54 3.27
N LEU A 96 6.08 0.36 2.32
CA LEU A 96 5.02 1.17 1.71
C LEU A 96 4.04 0.32 0.91
N GLU A 97 4.56 -0.63 0.13
CA GLU A 97 3.75 -1.58 -0.63
C GLU A 97 2.91 -2.45 0.29
N ALA A 98 3.49 -2.97 1.37
CA ALA A 98 2.74 -3.74 2.35
C ALA A 98 1.65 -2.92 3.06
N LEU A 99 1.95 -1.67 3.41
CA LEU A 99 0.95 -0.76 3.99
C LEU A 99 -0.19 -0.49 2.99
N ALA A 100 0.13 -0.26 1.72
CA ALA A 100 -0.86 -0.10 0.67
C ALA A 100 -1.71 -1.35 0.48
N ASP A 101 -1.11 -2.55 0.46
CA ASP A 101 -1.84 -3.82 0.37
C ASP A 101 -2.82 -4.01 1.52
N TYR A 102 -2.39 -3.71 2.75
CA TYR A 102 -3.28 -3.75 3.91
C TYR A 102 -4.46 -2.78 3.78
N ILE A 103 -4.23 -1.54 3.31
CA ILE A 103 -5.33 -0.59 3.10
C ILE A 103 -6.29 -1.12 2.01
N LEU A 104 -5.75 -1.60 0.89
CA LEU A 104 -6.52 -2.10 -0.26
C LEU A 104 -7.26 -3.42 0.01
N SER A 105 -6.90 -4.18 1.04
CA SER A 105 -7.60 -5.41 1.42
C SER A 105 -8.97 -5.16 2.02
N HIS A 106 -9.28 -3.92 2.42
CA HIS A 106 -10.56 -3.53 3.02
C HIS A 106 -11.55 -3.14 1.91
N LYS A 107 -12.11 -4.09 1.17
CA LYS A 107 -13.03 -3.79 0.05
C LYS A 107 -14.48 -3.50 0.48
#